data_AF-A0A937L7D4-F1
#
_entry.id   AF-A0A937L7D4-F1
#
_cell.length_a   1.000
_cell.length_b   1.000
_cell.length_c   1.000
_cell.angle_alpha   90.00
_cell.angle_beta   90.00
_cell.angle_gamma   90.00
#
_symmetry.space_group_name_H-M   'P 1'
#
loop_
_entity.id
_entity.type
_entity.pdbx_description
1 polymer ?
#
loop_
_entity_poly.entity_id
_entity_poly.type
_entity_poly.pdbx_seq_one_letter_code
_entity_poly.pdbx_strand_id
1 'polypeptide(L)' 'MPKKKEDKKLTKDQAEKKILMLKKDLFNIRFKKINNQINNPAQYNEIKKSIARLYTTVKNSK' A
#
# COMPACT_ATOMS: atom_id res chain seq x y z
N MET A 1 -10.44 18.24 -8.54
CA MET A 1 -10.16 18.60 -7.13
C MET A 1 -8.86 17.92 -6.66
N PRO A 2 -7.75 18.66 -6.44
CA PRO A 2 -6.45 18.08 -6.14
C PRO A 2 -6.25 17.91 -4.63
N LYS A 3 -6.45 16.71 -4.08
CA LYS A 3 -5.98 16.34 -2.72
C LYS A 3 -4.47 16.04 -2.67
N LYS A 4 -3.65 16.78 -3.45
CA LYS A 4 -2.19 16.57 -3.54
C LYS A 4 -1.40 17.05 -2.30
N LYS A 5 -2.05 17.67 -1.31
CA LYS A 5 -1.37 18.33 -0.18
C LYS A 5 -1.41 17.57 1.14
N GLU A 6 -2.28 16.58 1.33
CA GLU A 6 -2.34 15.82 2.60
C GLU A 6 -1.32 14.68 2.67
N ASP A 7 -0.92 14.10 1.55
CA ASP A 7 0.07 13.00 1.53
C ASP A 7 1.50 13.45 1.93
N LYS A 8 1.76 14.77 1.96
CA LYS A 8 3.05 15.33 2.40
C LYS A 8 3.19 15.44 3.93
N LYS A 9 2.14 15.11 4.70
CA LYS A 9 2.14 15.18 6.18
C LYS A 9 2.16 13.81 6.86
N LEU A 10 2.34 12.71 6.14
CA LEU A 10 2.67 11.44 6.78
C LEU A 10 4.16 11.45 7.10
N THR A 11 4.49 11.47 8.40
CA THR A 11 5.86 11.29 8.88
C THR A 11 6.42 9.97 8.31
N LYS A 12 7.71 9.91 7.97
CA LYS A 12 8.35 8.70 7.42
C LYS A 12 7.97 7.43 8.20
N ASP A 13 7.92 7.52 9.52
CA ASP A 13 7.50 6.45 10.43
C ASP A 13 6.06 5.93 10.19
N GLN A 14 5.11 6.84 9.94
CA GLN A 14 3.72 6.47 9.64
C GLN A 14 3.60 5.82 8.25
N ALA A 15 4.40 6.27 7.28
CA ALA A 15 4.45 5.66 5.96
C ALA A 15 5.04 4.24 6.02
N GLU A 16 6.11 4.03 6.80
CA GLU A 16 6.71 2.71 7.01
C GLU A 16 5.75 1.75 7.72
N LYS A 17 5.03 2.21 8.75
CA LYS A 17 3.98 1.40 9.40
C LYS A 17 2.87 1.00 8.42
N LYS A 18 2.40 1.92 7.57
CA LYS A 18 1.42 1.59 6.52
C LYS A 18 1.98 0.61 5.49
N ILE A 19 3.24 0.73 5.10
CA ILE A 19 3.90 -0.23 4.20
C ILE A 19 3.90 -1.63 4.82
N LEU A 20 4.23 -1.74 6.11
CA LEU A 20 4.25 -3.03 6.83
C LEU A 20 2.85 -3.66 6.85
N MET A 21 1.83 -2.86 7.13
CA MET A 21 0.44 -3.31 7.16
C MET A 21 -0.03 -3.78 5.76
N LEU A 22 0.25 -3.01 4.71
CA LEU A 22 -0.07 -3.38 3.33
C LEU A 22 0.68 -4.62 2.85
N LYS A 23 1.90 -4.89 3.34
CA LYS A 23 2.61 -6.15 3.06
C LYS A 23 1.89 -7.35 3.67
N LYS A 24 1.34 -7.21 4.87
CA LYS A 24 0.52 -8.26 5.51
C LYS A 24 -0.76 -8.51 4.72
N ASP A 25 -1.42 -7.46 4.24
CA ASP A 25 -2.61 -7.60 3.39
C ASP A 25 -2.26 -8.23 2.03
N LEU A 26 -1.12 -7.88 1.44
CA LEU A 26 -0.63 -8.51 0.22
C LEU A 26 -0.38 -10.02 0.40
N PHE A 27 0.16 -10.42 1.56
CA PHE A 27 0.32 -11.82 1.92
C PHE A 27 -1.03 -12.53 2.04
N ASN A 28 -2.00 -11.93 2.74
CA ASN A 28 -3.35 -12.47 2.88
C ASN A 28 -4.04 -12.64 1.52
N ILE A 29 -3.90 -11.67 0.60
CA ILE A 29 -4.46 -11.79 -0.75
C ILE A 29 -3.76 -12.90 -1.55
N ARG A 30 -2.44 -13.04 -1.45
CA ARG A 30 -1.71 -14.16 -2.09
C ARG A 30 -2.15 -15.51 -1.54
N PHE A 31 -2.33 -15.60 -0.23
CA PHE A 31 -2.82 -16.81 0.42
C PHE A 31 -4.24 -17.17 -0.05
N LYS A 32 -5.15 -16.19 -0.06
CA LYS A 32 -6.51 -16.36 -0.61
C LYS A 32 -6.51 -16.73 -2.09
N LYS A 33 -5.57 -16.19 -2.88
CA LYS A 33 -5.39 -16.54 -4.29
C LYS A 33 -5.05 -18.01 -4.47
N ILE A 34 -4.09 -18.51 -3.68
CA ILE A 34 -3.66 -19.91 -3.72
C ILE A 34 -4.80 -20.85 -3.31
N ASN A 35 -5.62 -20.44 -2.32
CA ASN A 35 -6.78 -21.20 -1.88
C ASN A 35 -8.02 -21.03 -2.79
N ASN A 36 -7.89 -20.38 -3.95
CA ASN A 36 -8.99 -20.02 -4.84
C ASN A 36 -10.14 -19.22 -4.20
N GLN A 37 -9.92 -18.60 -3.03
CA GLN A 37 -10.87 -17.77 -2.29
C GLN A 37 -10.68 -16.27 -2.58
N ILE A 38 -10.29 -15.92 -3.80
CA ILE A 38 -10.12 -14.52 -4.19
C ILE A 38 -11.49 -13.96 -4.59
N ASN A 39 -12.06 -13.11 -3.74
CA ASN A 39 -13.29 -12.40 -4.07
C ASN A 39 -13.02 -11.15 -4.92
N ASN A 40 -11.87 -10.50 -4.74
CA ASN A 40 -11.57 -9.25 -5.44
C ASN A 40 -10.11 -9.20 -5.95
N PRO A 41 -9.84 -9.66 -7.18
CA PRO A 41 -8.50 -9.67 -7.75
C PRO A 41 -7.94 -8.26 -7.98
N ALA A 42 -8.78 -7.23 -8.11
CA ALA A 42 -8.33 -5.85 -8.28
C ALA A 42 -7.57 -5.32 -7.06
N GLN A 43 -7.93 -5.76 -5.84
CA GLN A 43 -7.26 -5.35 -4.60
C GLN A 43 -5.76 -5.67 -4.62
N TYR A 44 -5.35 -6.76 -5.27
CA TYR A 44 -3.92 -7.09 -5.38
C TYR A 44 -3.14 -5.96 -6.06
N ASN A 45 -3.66 -5.45 -7.18
CA ASN A 45 -3.04 -4.37 -7.93
C ASN A 45 -3.10 -3.04 -7.18
N GLU A 46 -4.19 -2.76 -6.46
CA GLU A 46 -4.33 -1.56 -5.63
C GLU A 46 -3.34 -1.54 -4.47
N ILE A 47 -3.21 -2.64 -3.74
CA ILE A 47 -2.23 -2.77 -2.64
C ILE A 47 -0.81 -2.59 -3.16
N LYS A 48 -0.47 -3.24 -4.28
CA LYS A 48 0.84 -3.08 -4.92
C LYS A 48 1.12 -1.62 -5.30
N LYS A 49 0.15 -0.92 -5.90
CA LYS A 49 0.27 0.51 -6.25
C LYS A 49 0.37 1.40 -5.01
N SER A 50 -0.38 1.11 -3.94
CA SER A 50 -0.31 1.87 -2.69
C SER A 50 1.05 1.72 -1.99
N ILE A 51 1.61 0.51 -1.96
CA ILE A 51 2.98 0.28 -1.46
C ILE A 51 4.00 1.11 -2.26
N ALA A 52 3.94 1.07 -3.60
CA ALA A 52 4.85 1.82 -4.46
C ALA A 52 4.75 3.35 -4.26
N ARG A 53 3.52 3.87 -4.10
CA ARG A 53 3.28 5.29 -3.79
C ARG A 53 3.89 5.68 -2.45
N LEU A 54 3.69 4.89 -1.40
CA LEU A 54 4.25 5.16 -0.08
C LEU A 54 5.79 5.16 -0.10
N TYR A 55 6.41 4.18 -0.76
CA TYR A 55 7.87 4.16 -0.95
C TYR A 55 8.38 5.40 -1.69
N THR A 56 7.64 5.84 -2.71
CA THR A 56 7.98 7.06 -3.46
C THR A 56 7.90 8.30 -2.56
N THR A 57 6.84 8.42 -1.74
CA THR A 57 6.69 9.52 -0.77
C THR A 57 7.83 9.55 0.25
N VAL A 58 8.22 8.39 0.80
CA VAL A 58 9.36 8.28 1.74
C VAL A 58 10.67 8.69 1.06
N LYS A 59 10.89 8.25 -0.18
CA LYS A 59 12.10 8.57 -0.97
C LYS A 59 12.19 10.04 -1.35
N ASN A 60 11.08 10.67 -1.71
CA ASN A 60 11.03 12.08 -2.13
C ASN A 60 11.03 13.08 -0.97
N SER A 61 10.91 12.62 0.28
CA SER A 61 11.00 13.43 1.50
C SER A 61 12.47 13.63 1.91
N LYS A 62 13.34 13.94 0.94
CA LYS A 62 14.76 14.24 1.14
C LYS A 62 14.99 15.74 0.99
#